data_AF-A0A1I4G6X5-F1
#
_entry.id   AF-A0A1I4G6X5-F1
#
_cell.length_a   1.000
_cell.length_b   1.000
_cell.length_c   1.000
_cell.angle_alpha   90.00
_cell.angle_beta   90.00
_cell.angle_gamma   90.00
#
_symmetry.space_group_name_H-M   'P 1'
#
loop_
_entity.id
_entity.type
_entity.pdbx_description
1 polymer ?
#
loop_
_entity_poly.entity_id
_entity_poly.type
_entity_poly.pdbx_seq_one_letter_code
_entity_poly.pdbx_strand_id
1 'polypeptide(L)'
;MGSDQQITSQKPTDEVLRKIGRNLLIFQSIEYMLKIILGNSRLQGYVHELTDNKEHRAYGIQKDMLGILIQRYVNEILSDPDEEQHGPQDLSSPWLFSAFKISGDEKFYEFQCRNLELVRKERNQLVHHFLPYWQPDSREQLIVASNYLDEQREKILPAREHLKSVFETMNQIFQEQVDFFASEEFGQHFNLMMLQSSSLIQLFCNISTRINRADGWTCLAHAGKLVHEEAPDEVSKMKAKYGYGSFKKLLVVSKCFELFEDSMPSGGFRTFYRLR
;
A
#
# COMPACT_ATOMS: atom_id res chain seq x y z
N MET A 1 14.82 20.68 -64.97
CA MET A 1 14.13 19.39 -65.19
C MET A 1 14.67 18.46 -64.12
N GLY A 2 13.97 18.34 -62.98
CA GLY A 2 13.00 17.27 -62.72
C GLY A 2 13.80 15.99 -62.41
N SER A 3 13.67 15.29 -61.28
CA SER A 3 12.62 15.12 -60.29
C SER A 3 13.20 14.14 -59.27
N ASP A 4 12.92 14.30 -57.97
CA ASP A 4 12.74 13.22 -56.99
C ASP A 4 12.68 13.81 -55.57
N GLN A 5 11.61 14.55 -55.32
CA GLN A 5 11.05 14.70 -53.98
C GLN A 5 9.69 14.00 -53.96
N GLN A 6 9.70 12.67 -54.00
CA GLN A 6 8.58 11.87 -53.51
C GLN A 6 8.85 11.57 -52.03
N ILE A 7 8.62 12.57 -51.18
CA ILE A 7 8.21 12.29 -49.81
C ILE A 7 6.87 11.59 -49.96
N THR A 8 6.84 10.30 -49.67
CA THR A 8 5.65 9.43 -49.70
C THR A 8 4.50 10.10 -48.95
N SER A 9 3.59 10.73 -49.69
CA SER A 9 2.29 11.16 -49.19
C SER A 9 1.57 9.90 -48.68
N GLN A 10 1.51 9.76 -47.36
CA GLN A 10 0.85 8.63 -46.70
C GLN A 10 -0.60 8.58 -47.20
N LYS A 11 -1.06 7.43 -47.71
CA LYS A 11 -2.42 7.33 -48.25
C LYS A 11 -3.41 7.67 -47.12
N PRO A 12 -4.47 8.45 -47.36
CA PRO A 12 -5.44 8.82 -46.32
C PRO A 12 -6.01 7.61 -45.55
N THR A 13 -6.15 6.48 -46.24
CA THR A 13 -6.52 5.17 -45.69
C THR A 13 -5.53 4.67 -44.64
N ASP A 14 -4.23 4.72 -44.92
CA ASP A 14 -3.17 4.26 -44.01
C ASP A 14 -3.13 5.10 -42.74
N GLU A 15 -3.38 6.41 -42.87
CA GLU A 15 -3.40 7.34 -41.74
C GLU A 15 -4.57 7.05 -40.79
N VAL A 16 -5.76 6.77 -41.32
CA VAL A 16 -6.91 6.38 -40.50
C VAL A 16 -6.63 5.06 -39.77
N LEU A 17 -6.09 4.05 -40.45
CA LEU A 17 -5.73 2.77 -39.81
C LEU A 17 -4.67 2.95 -38.72
N ARG A 18 -3.65 3.78 -38.96
CA ARG A 18 -2.62 4.13 -37.97
C ARG A 18 -3.26 4.76 -36.72
N LYS A 19 -4.21 5.68 -36.91
CA LYS A 19 -4.91 6.36 -35.81
C LYS A 19 -5.85 5.43 -35.02
N ILE A 20 -6.51 4.47 -35.69
CA ILE A 20 -7.26 3.41 -35.01
C ILE A 20 -6.33 2.62 -34.09
N GLY A 21 -5.18 2.17 -34.63
CA GLY A 21 -4.18 1.43 -33.86
C GLY A 21 -3.64 2.24 -32.67
N ARG A 22 -3.31 3.52 -32.89
CA ARG A 22 -2.89 4.44 -31.82
C ARG A 22 -3.93 4.52 -30.69
N ASN A 23 -5.19 4.76 -31.02
CA ASN A 23 -6.25 4.91 -30.01
C ASN A 23 -6.52 3.58 -29.28
N LEU A 24 -6.50 2.46 -30.01
CA LEU A 24 -6.64 1.13 -29.42
C LEU A 24 -5.52 0.83 -28.41
N LEU A 25 -4.26 1.15 -28.74
CA LEU A 25 -3.13 1.01 -27.84
C LEU A 25 -3.26 1.89 -26.60
N ILE A 26 -3.83 3.10 -26.73
CA ILE A 26 -4.13 3.97 -25.59
C ILE A 26 -5.16 3.31 -24.66
N PHE A 27 -6.26 2.77 -25.19
CA PHE A 27 -7.25 2.05 -24.39
C PHE A 27 -6.65 0.81 -23.70
N GLN A 28 -5.83 0.04 -24.41
CA GLN A 28 -5.12 -1.11 -23.83
C GLN A 28 -4.16 -0.68 -22.71
N SER A 29 -3.46 0.45 -22.89
CA SER A 29 -2.57 0.99 -21.85
C SER A 29 -3.34 1.41 -20.59
N ILE A 30 -4.53 2.01 -20.75
CA ILE A 30 -5.41 2.36 -19.64
C ILE A 30 -5.87 1.09 -18.91
N GLU A 31 -6.33 0.08 -19.66
CA GLU A 31 -6.76 -1.19 -19.08
C GLU A 31 -5.62 -1.89 -18.30
N TYR A 32 -4.42 -1.90 -18.87
CA TYR A 32 -3.23 -2.46 -18.25
C TYR A 32 -2.88 -1.76 -16.94
N MET A 33 -2.86 -0.41 -16.92
CA MET A 33 -2.58 0.35 -15.70
C MET A 33 -3.64 0.10 -14.63
N LEU A 34 -4.93 0.08 -14.99
CA LEU A 34 -6.01 -0.24 -14.06
C LEU A 34 -5.82 -1.63 -13.44
N LYS A 35 -5.44 -2.64 -14.25
CA LYS A 35 -5.18 -4.00 -13.76
C LYS A 35 -4.04 -4.04 -12.74
N ILE A 36 -2.95 -3.32 -13.00
CA ILE A 36 -1.83 -3.28 -12.06
C ILE A 36 -2.20 -2.53 -10.79
N ILE A 37 -2.81 -1.34 -10.91
CA ILE A 37 -3.20 -0.54 -9.77
C ILE A 37 -4.14 -1.33 -8.87
N LEU A 38 -5.24 -1.85 -9.42
CA LEU A 38 -6.20 -2.64 -8.64
C LEU A 38 -5.59 -3.94 -8.08
N GLY A 39 -4.72 -4.60 -8.87
CA GLY A 39 -4.07 -5.84 -8.48
C GLY A 39 -3.20 -5.70 -7.24
N ASN A 40 -2.60 -4.52 -7.05
CA ASN A 40 -1.68 -4.25 -5.95
C ASN A 40 -2.24 -3.24 -4.93
N SER A 41 -3.41 -2.66 -5.15
CA SER A 41 -3.97 -1.65 -4.26
C SER A 41 -4.41 -2.16 -2.90
N ARG A 42 -4.53 -3.48 -2.73
CA ARG A 42 -5.00 -4.08 -1.48
C ARG A 42 -4.30 -5.40 -1.22
N LEU A 43 -3.83 -5.56 0.01
CA LEU A 43 -3.26 -6.79 0.54
C LEU A 43 -3.89 -7.05 1.90
N GLN A 44 -4.37 -8.27 2.14
CA GLN A 44 -4.90 -8.65 3.43
C GLN A 44 -4.72 -10.14 3.70
N GLY A 45 -4.58 -10.51 4.97
CA GLY A 45 -4.54 -11.91 5.40
C GLY A 45 -3.49 -12.18 6.46
N TYR A 46 -3.39 -13.44 6.86
CA TYR A 46 -2.28 -13.89 7.69
C TYR A 46 -0.99 -13.89 6.89
N VAL A 47 0.15 -13.64 7.55
CA VAL A 47 1.48 -13.57 6.90
C VAL A 47 1.75 -14.76 5.95
N HIS A 48 1.34 -15.96 6.33
CA HIS A 48 1.56 -17.18 5.55
C HIS A 48 0.64 -17.32 4.32
N GLU A 49 -0.43 -16.52 4.21
CA GLU A 49 -1.40 -16.53 3.11
C GLU A 49 -1.25 -15.32 2.17
N LEU A 50 -0.42 -14.32 2.55
CA LEU A 50 -0.37 -13.04 1.84
C LEU A 50 0.00 -13.19 0.36
N THR A 51 0.93 -14.08 0.04
CA THR A 51 1.35 -14.36 -1.34
C THR A 51 0.18 -14.91 -2.15
N ASP A 52 -0.49 -15.94 -1.63
CA ASP A 52 -1.61 -16.60 -2.30
C ASP A 52 -2.80 -15.64 -2.48
N ASN A 53 -3.11 -14.85 -1.46
CA ASN A 53 -4.18 -13.85 -1.52
C ASN A 53 -3.89 -12.78 -2.57
N LYS A 54 -2.62 -12.35 -2.69
CA LYS A 54 -2.17 -11.40 -3.71
C LYS A 54 -2.30 -11.98 -5.11
N GLU A 55 -1.84 -13.21 -5.32
CA GLU A 55 -1.92 -13.89 -6.62
C GLU A 55 -3.36 -14.13 -7.05
N HIS A 56 -4.22 -14.58 -6.12
CA HIS A 56 -5.64 -14.79 -6.38
C HIS A 56 -6.35 -13.49 -6.79
N ARG A 57 -6.05 -12.38 -6.11
CA ARG A 57 -6.57 -11.05 -6.46
C ARG A 57 -6.10 -10.61 -7.85
N ALA A 58 -4.81 -10.72 -8.13
CA ALA A 58 -4.24 -10.34 -9.43
C ALA A 58 -4.87 -11.15 -10.57
N TYR A 59 -5.05 -12.46 -10.38
CA TYR A 59 -5.70 -13.34 -11.34
C TYR A 59 -7.17 -12.96 -11.60
N GLY A 60 -7.92 -12.63 -10.54
CA GLY A 60 -9.30 -12.14 -10.66
C GLY A 60 -9.39 -10.87 -11.51
N ILE A 61 -8.51 -9.90 -11.24
CA ILE A 61 -8.49 -8.60 -11.92
C ILE A 61 -8.01 -8.71 -13.38
N GLN A 62 -7.10 -9.64 -13.67
CA GLN A 62 -6.59 -9.83 -15.03
C GLN A 62 -7.70 -10.19 -16.03
N LYS A 63 -8.76 -10.86 -15.57
CA LYS A 63 -9.91 -11.27 -16.38
C LYS A 63 -10.95 -10.17 -16.59
N ASP A 64 -10.92 -9.12 -15.78
CA ASP A 64 -11.90 -8.06 -15.87
C ASP A 64 -11.67 -7.20 -17.12
N MET A 65 -12.78 -6.81 -17.76
CA MET A 65 -12.77 -5.87 -18.88
C MET A 65 -12.73 -4.42 -18.38
N LEU A 66 -12.28 -3.51 -19.22
CA LEU A 66 -12.15 -2.07 -18.95
C LEU A 66 -13.32 -1.45 -18.15
N GLY A 67 -14.58 -1.76 -18.50
CA GLY A 67 -15.74 -1.21 -17.79
C GLY A 67 -15.83 -1.65 -16.32
N ILE A 68 -15.53 -2.92 -16.03
CA ILE A 68 -15.50 -3.45 -14.66
C ILE A 68 -14.32 -2.85 -13.89
N LEU A 69 -13.17 -2.72 -14.54
CA LEU A 69 -11.98 -2.12 -13.95
C LEU A 69 -12.20 -0.66 -13.57
N ILE A 70 -12.85 0.12 -14.43
CA ILE A 70 -13.22 1.51 -14.12
C ILE A 70 -14.12 1.57 -12.89
N GLN A 71 -15.16 0.72 -12.83
CA GLN A 71 -16.07 0.69 -11.70
C GLN A 71 -15.33 0.33 -10.39
N ARG A 72 -14.46 -0.67 -10.44
CA ARG A 72 -13.63 -1.04 -9.27
C ARG A 72 -12.67 0.07 -8.87
N TYR A 73 -12.04 0.74 -9.82
CA TYR A 73 -11.14 1.85 -9.52
C TYR A 73 -11.86 2.99 -8.81
N VAL A 74 -13.06 3.37 -9.28
CA VAL A 74 -13.88 4.38 -8.63
C VAL A 74 -14.26 3.95 -7.21
N ASN A 75 -14.67 2.69 -7.02
CA ASN A 75 -15.16 2.21 -5.73
C ASN A 75 -14.05 1.89 -4.71
N GLU A 76 -12.89 1.42 -5.17
CA GLU A 76 -11.82 0.91 -4.30
C GLU A 76 -10.69 1.92 -4.10
N ILE A 77 -10.39 2.75 -5.12
CA ILE A 77 -9.27 3.69 -5.08
C ILE A 77 -9.74 5.13 -4.83
N LEU A 78 -10.82 5.54 -5.50
CA LEU A 78 -11.38 6.90 -5.40
C LEU A 78 -12.51 7.02 -4.36
N SER A 79 -12.57 6.12 -3.38
CA SER A 79 -13.57 6.15 -2.32
C SER A 79 -13.05 6.79 -1.04
N ASP A 80 -13.98 7.27 -0.22
CA ASP A 80 -13.70 7.85 1.09
C ASP A 80 -12.90 6.86 1.97
N PRO A 81 -11.87 7.31 2.72
CA PRO A 81 -11.13 6.47 3.67
C PRO A 81 -11.97 5.72 4.73
N ASP A 82 -13.25 6.01 4.93
CA ASP A 82 -13.98 5.71 6.17
C ASP A 82 -14.56 4.28 6.38
N GLU A 83 -14.05 3.25 5.70
CA GLU A 83 -14.31 1.88 6.15
C GLU A 83 -13.14 1.38 7.00
N GLU A 84 -13.29 1.46 8.34
CA GLU A 84 -12.43 0.74 9.27
C GLU A 84 -12.49 -0.76 8.93
N GLN A 85 -11.41 -1.25 8.34
CA GLN A 85 -11.25 -2.67 8.05
C GLN A 85 -10.97 -3.41 9.35
N HIS A 86 -11.97 -4.13 9.86
CA HIS A 86 -11.80 -4.97 11.03
C HIS A 86 -11.07 -6.26 10.65
N GLY A 87 -9.88 -6.45 11.21
CA GLY A 87 -9.18 -7.73 11.20
C GLY A 87 -9.96 -8.80 11.99
N PRO A 88 -9.51 -10.06 11.93
CA PRO A 88 -10.10 -11.13 12.73
C PRO A 88 -10.04 -10.79 14.23
N GLN A 89 -11.11 -11.10 14.96
CA GLN A 89 -11.23 -10.82 16.40
C GLN A 89 -10.28 -11.68 17.26
N ASP A 90 -9.88 -12.85 16.74
CA ASP A 90 -8.96 -13.76 17.40
C ASP A 90 -7.71 -13.95 16.53
N LEU A 91 -6.56 -13.48 17.03
CA LEU A 91 -5.29 -13.51 16.33
C LEU A 91 -4.44 -14.68 16.84
N SER A 92 -4.50 -15.81 16.15
CA SER A 92 -3.57 -16.93 16.36
C SER A 92 -2.20 -16.70 15.70
N SER A 93 -2.13 -15.77 14.74
CA SER A 93 -0.95 -15.41 13.95
C SER A 93 -1.06 -13.94 13.53
N PRO A 94 0.06 -13.25 13.21
CA PRO A 94 -0.01 -11.89 12.68
C PRO A 94 -0.86 -11.82 11.41
N TRP A 95 -1.81 -10.89 11.43
CA TRP A 95 -2.68 -10.55 10.31
C TRP A 95 -2.37 -9.14 9.84
N LEU A 96 -2.26 -8.95 8.54
CA LEU A 96 -1.88 -7.70 7.91
C LEU A 96 -2.99 -7.22 6.99
N PHE A 97 -3.16 -5.90 6.94
CA PHE A 97 -3.99 -5.22 5.96
C PHE A 97 -3.26 -3.99 5.45
N SER A 98 -3.30 -3.79 4.14
CA SER A 98 -2.79 -2.61 3.47
C SER A 98 -3.74 -2.26 2.33
N ALA A 99 -4.04 -0.98 2.17
CA ALA A 99 -4.80 -0.46 1.06
C ALA A 99 -4.23 0.86 0.55
N PHE A 100 -4.29 1.04 -0.76
CA PHE A 100 -3.96 2.27 -1.45
C PHE A 100 -5.25 2.97 -1.90
N LYS A 101 -5.46 4.20 -1.42
CA LYS A 101 -6.59 5.06 -1.76
C LYS A 101 -6.09 6.45 -2.14
N ILE A 102 -6.88 7.15 -2.95
CA ILE A 102 -6.63 8.53 -3.36
C ILE A 102 -7.79 9.38 -2.84
N SER A 103 -7.45 10.37 -2.03
CA SER A 103 -8.41 11.34 -1.51
C SER A 103 -8.33 12.66 -2.27
N GLY A 104 -9.48 13.28 -2.50
CA GLY A 104 -9.60 14.60 -3.13
C GLY A 104 -10.89 15.31 -2.71
N ASP A 105 -11.11 16.50 -3.26
CA ASP A 105 -12.39 17.20 -3.09
C ASP A 105 -13.46 16.62 -4.02
N GLU A 106 -14.72 17.03 -3.82
CA GLU A 106 -15.85 16.57 -4.63
C GLU A 106 -15.63 16.82 -6.13
N LYS A 107 -15.06 17.98 -6.49
CA LYS A 107 -14.75 18.34 -7.87
C LYS A 107 -13.73 17.40 -8.50
N PHE A 108 -12.70 17.02 -7.75
CA PHE A 108 -11.71 16.05 -8.18
C PHE A 108 -12.38 14.71 -8.49
N TYR A 109 -13.20 14.18 -7.58
CA TYR A 109 -13.87 12.89 -7.78
C TYR A 109 -14.82 12.91 -8.97
N GLU A 110 -15.67 13.93 -9.09
CA GLU A 110 -16.58 14.08 -10.22
C GLU A 110 -15.82 14.12 -11.55
N PHE A 111 -14.71 14.87 -11.59
CA PHE A 111 -13.86 14.97 -12.77
C PHE A 111 -13.25 13.62 -13.14
N GLN A 112 -12.67 12.88 -12.19
CA GLN A 112 -12.07 11.57 -12.47
C GLN A 112 -13.12 10.54 -12.92
N CYS A 113 -14.26 10.45 -12.22
CA CYS A 113 -15.36 9.56 -12.59
C CYS A 113 -15.86 9.85 -14.02
N ARG A 114 -16.06 11.13 -14.36
CA ARG A 114 -16.49 11.55 -15.69
C ARG A 114 -15.46 11.17 -16.76
N ASN A 115 -14.17 11.39 -16.51
CA ASN A 115 -13.12 11.09 -17.48
C ASN A 115 -12.99 9.58 -17.71
N LEU A 116 -13.04 8.76 -16.67
CA LEU A 116 -12.97 7.31 -16.81
C LEU A 116 -14.20 6.76 -17.54
N GLU A 117 -15.39 7.27 -17.24
CA GLU A 117 -16.60 6.88 -17.96
C GLU A 117 -16.56 7.30 -19.44
N LEU A 118 -15.94 8.45 -19.75
CA LEU A 118 -15.69 8.87 -21.12
C LEU A 118 -14.79 7.88 -21.87
N VAL A 119 -13.75 7.34 -21.23
CA VAL A 119 -12.89 6.30 -21.82
C VAL A 119 -13.72 5.08 -22.20
N ARG A 120 -14.62 4.61 -21.32
CA ARG A 120 -15.51 3.47 -21.60
C ARG A 120 -16.36 3.72 -22.84
N LYS A 121 -16.99 4.90 -22.91
CA LYS A 121 -17.86 5.29 -24.04
C LYS A 121 -17.08 5.38 -25.35
N GLU A 122 -15.94 6.06 -25.35
CA GLU A 122 -15.11 6.25 -26.54
C GLU A 122 -14.52 4.92 -27.04
N ARG A 123 -14.09 4.02 -26.15
CA ARG A 123 -13.64 2.68 -26.52
C ARG A 123 -14.75 1.91 -27.24
N ASN A 124 -15.96 1.94 -26.69
CA ASN A 124 -17.09 1.25 -27.32
C ASN A 124 -17.46 1.87 -28.67
N GLN A 125 -17.37 3.20 -28.79
CA GLN A 125 -17.60 3.87 -30.06
C GLN A 125 -16.57 3.45 -31.12
N LEU A 126 -15.29 3.39 -30.76
CA LEU A 126 -14.24 2.93 -31.67
C LEU A 126 -14.41 1.47 -32.09
N VAL A 127 -14.72 0.59 -31.13
CA VAL A 127 -14.74 -0.86 -31.38
C VAL A 127 -16.04 -1.33 -32.03
N HIS A 128 -17.18 -0.72 -31.69
CA HIS A 128 -18.49 -1.22 -32.11
C HIS A 128 -19.19 -0.31 -33.13
N HIS A 129 -18.88 0.98 -33.16
CA HIS A 129 -19.65 1.95 -33.96
C HIS A 129 -18.80 2.74 -34.96
N PHE A 130 -17.51 2.43 -35.10
CA PHE A 130 -16.63 3.14 -36.02
C PHE A 130 -16.80 2.72 -37.48
N LEU A 131 -17.28 1.49 -37.75
CA LEU A 131 -17.36 0.94 -39.11
C LEU A 131 -18.09 1.85 -40.13
N PRO A 132 -19.20 2.54 -39.80
CA PRO A 132 -19.85 3.48 -40.72
C PRO A 132 -18.97 4.67 -41.16
N TYR A 133 -17.99 5.07 -40.33
CA TYR A 133 -17.01 6.10 -40.65
C TYR A 133 -15.89 5.58 -41.55
N TRP A 134 -15.70 4.26 -41.63
CA TRP A 134 -14.70 3.64 -42.48
C TRP A 134 -15.22 3.51 -43.92
N GLN A 135 -14.96 4.54 -44.72
CA GLN A 135 -15.31 4.58 -46.15
C GLN A 135 -14.04 4.79 -46.99
N PRO A 136 -13.29 3.70 -47.29
CA PRO A 136 -11.99 3.80 -47.94
C PRO A 136 -12.02 4.41 -49.35
N ASP A 137 -13.19 4.38 -50.00
CA ASP A 137 -13.40 4.90 -51.35
C ASP A 137 -13.72 6.41 -51.37
N SER A 138 -13.93 7.06 -50.22
CA SER A 138 -14.19 8.49 -50.12
C SER A 138 -13.10 9.21 -49.34
N ARG A 139 -12.37 10.10 -50.02
CA ARG A 139 -11.32 10.91 -49.40
C ARG A 139 -11.88 11.85 -48.33
N GLU A 140 -13.03 12.44 -48.58
CA GLU A 140 -13.70 13.36 -47.66
C GLU A 140 -14.09 12.63 -46.36
N GLN A 141 -14.65 11.42 -46.47
CA GLN A 141 -15.00 10.62 -45.31
C GLN A 141 -13.79 10.12 -44.54
N LEU A 142 -12.68 9.79 -45.22
CA LEU A 142 -11.41 9.47 -44.56
C LEU A 142 -10.86 10.65 -43.75
N ILE A 143 -11.03 11.90 -44.23
CA ILE A 143 -10.66 13.09 -43.45
C ILE A 143 -11.54 13.21 -42.20
N VAL A 144 -12.85 13.03 -42.33
CA VAL A 144 -13.79 13.06 -41.18
C VAL A 144 -13.42 11.99 -40.15
N ALA A 145 -13.19 10.75 -40.58
CA ALA A 145 -12.78 9.65 -39.71
C ALA A 145 -11.43 9.93 -39.03
N SER A 146 -10.48 10.50 -39.77
CA SER A 146 -9.15 10.88 -39.28
C SER A 146 -9.23 11.95 -38.18
N ASN A 147 -10.08 12.97 -38.36
CA ASN A 147 -10.31 14.02 -37.37
C ASN A 147 -11.04 13.47 -36.13
N TYR A 148 -12.06 12.65 -36.32
CA TYR A 148 -12.77 11.98 -35.23
C TYR A 148 -11.80 11.18 -34.33
N LEU A 149 -10.83 10.46 -34.91
CA LEU A 149 -9.85 9.70 -34.15
C LEU A 149 -8.85 10.58 -33.39
N ASP A 150 -8.53 11.77 -33.89
CA ASP A 150 -7.72 12.74 -33.14
C ASP A 150 -8.52 13.34 -31.97
N GLU A 151 -9.76 13.75 -32.20
CA GLU A 151 -10.64 14.23 -31.12
C GLU A 151 -10.86 13.18 -30.04
N GLN A 152 -11.07 11.92 -30.44
CA GLN A 152 -11.18 10.81 -29.51
C GLN A 152 -9.92 10.66 -28.65
N ARG A 153 -8.73 10.80 -29.26
CA ARG A 153 -7.47 10.75 -28.51
C ARG A 153 -7.44 11.85 -27.45
N GLU A 154 -7.72 13.09 -27.82
CA GLU A 154 -7.67 14.22 -26.89
C GLU A 154 -8.61 14.02 -25.70
N LYS A 155 -9.80 13.45 -25.93
CA LYS A 155 -10.76 13.14 -24.86
C LYS A 155 -10.26 12.12 -23.83
N ILE A 156 -9.45 11.15 -24.25
CA ILE A 156 -9.05 10.01 -23.39
C ILE A 156 -7.66 10.20 -22.76
N LEU A 157 -6.86 11.15 -23.24
CA LEU A 157 -5.54 11.46 -22.68
C LEU A 157 -5.57 11.85 -21.19
N PRO A 158 -6.50 12.69 -20.71
CA PRO A 158 -6.52 13.07 -19.29
C PRO A 158 -6.63 11.87 -18.35
N ALA A 159 -7.48 10.89 -18.70
CA ALA A 159 -7.63 9.66 -17.91
C ALA A 159 -6.34 8.82 -17.93
N ARG A 160 -5.67 8.73 -19.10
CA ARG A 160 -4.39 8.02 -19.21
C ARG A 160 -3.30 8.68 -18.38
N GLU A 161 -3.21 10.01 -18.40
CA GLU A 161 -2.21 10.77 -17.64
C GLU A 161 -2.42 10.63 -16.13
N HIS A 162 -3.67 10.70 -15.67
CA HIS A 162 -4.01 10.43 -14.28
C HIS A 162 -3.58 9.02 -13.86
N LEU A 163 -3.99 7.99 -14.59
CA LEU A 163 -3.65 6.60 -14.25
C LEU A 163 -2.15 6.32 -14.33
N LYS A 164 -1.43 6.97 -15.26
CA LYS A 164 0.03 6.88 -15.33
C LYS A 164 0.67 7.46 -14.08
N SER A 165 0.26 8.65 -13.66
CA SER A 165 0.76 9.30 -12.44
C SER A 165 0.50 8.44 -11.20
N VAL A 166 -0.70 7.85 -11.10
CA VAL A 166 -1.06 6.95 -10.00
C VAL A 166 -0.19 5.68 -10.01
N PHE A 167 0.00 5.07 -11.17
CA PHE A 167 0.88 3.90 -11.32
C PHE A 167 2.33 4.21 -10.92
N GLU A 168 2.88 5.33 -11.37
CA GLU A 168 4.25 5.76 -11.02
C GLU A 168 4.39 6.03 -9.53
N THR A 169 3.41 6.72 -8.93
CA THR A 169 3.37 7.02 -7.49
C THR A 169 3.30 5.73 -6.66
N MET A 170 2.42 4.79 -7.05
CA MET A 170 2.27 3.51 -6.34
C MET A 170 3.57 2.69 -6.39
N ASN A 171 4.24 2.65 -7.54
CA ASN A 171 5.53 1.96 -7.66
C ASN A 171 6.62 2.62 -6.79
N GLN A 172 6.67 3.94 -6.74
CA GLN A 172 7.61 4.65 -5.90
C GLN A 172 7.37 4.35 -4.41
N ILE A 173 6.11 4.42 -3.96
CA ILE A 173 5.72 4.08 -2.59
C ILE A 173 6.13 2.65 -2.24
N PHE A 174 5.89 1.69 -3.13
CA PHE A 174 6.28 0.31 -2.88
C PHE A 174 7.80 0.12 -2.82
N GLN A 175 8.54 0.78 -3.69
CA GLN A 175 10.00 0.72 -3.65
C GLN A 175 10.54 1.28 -2.33
N GLU A 176 10.06 2.45 -1.91
CA GLU A 176 10.45 3.08 -0.65
C GLU A 176 10.06 2.22 0.56
N GLN A 177 8.88 1.58 0.55
CA GLN A 177 8.49 0.66 1.61
C GLN A 177 9.36 -0.59 1.67
N VAL A 178 9.70 -1.19 0.52
CA VAL A 178 10.59 -2.35 0.46
C VAL A 178 11.97 -1.98 1.02
N ASP A 179 12.51 -0.84 0.61
CA ASP A 179 13.81 -0.37 1.07
C ASP A 179 13.80 -0.07 2.57
N PHE A 180 12.72 0.53 3.08
CA PHE A 180 12.54 0.77 4.51
C PHE A 180 12.42 -0.53 5.31
N PHE A 181 11.62 -1.51 4.88
CA PHE A 181 11.50 -2.80 5.58
C PHE A 181 12.78 -3.61 5.55
N ALA A 182 13.61 -3.45 4.52
CA ALA A 182 14.93 -4.06 4.44
C ALA A 182 15.99 -3.33 5.29
N SER A 183 15.69 -2.13 5.80
CA SER A 183 16.64 -1.32 6.55
C SER A 183 16.92 -1.86 7.95
N GLU A 184 18.13 -1.63 8.45
CA GLU A 184 18.49 -1.94 9.84
C GLU A 184 17.66 -1.11 10.82
N GLU A 185 17.34 0.13 10.47
CA GLU A 185 16.51 1.04 11.27
C GLU A 185 15.13 0.42 11.56
N PHE A 186 14.45 -0.10 10.53
CA PHE A 186 13.17 -0.78 10.71
C PHE A 186 13.34 -2.01 11.62
N GLY A 187 14.37 -2.83 11.39
CA GLY A 187 14.65 -3.99 12.23
C GLY A 187 14.85 -3.63 13.70
N GLN A 188 15.60 -2.56 13.99
CA GLN A 188 15.83 -2.06 15.35
C GLN A 188 14.53 -1.53 15.97
N HIS A 189 13.77 -0.72 15.25
CA HIS A 189 12.51 -0.17 15.74
C HIS A 189 11.46 -1.26 15.99
N PHE A 190 11.32 -2.20 15.06
CA PHE A 190 10.40 -3.32 15.17
C PHE A 190 10.74 -4.23 16.35
N ASN A 191 12.03 -4.58 16.54
CA ASN A 191 12.47 -5.36 17.69
C ASN A 191 12.21 -4.63 19.02
N LEU A 192 12.42 -3.31 19.06
CA LEU A 192 12.11 -2.50 20.24
C LEU A 192 10.60 -2.51 20.52
N MET A 193 9.77 -2.28 19.51
CA MET A 193 8.31 -2.32 19.63
C MET A 193 7.84 -3.70 20.16
N MET A 194 8.33 -4.79 19.58
CA MET A 194 8.01 -6.16 20.03
C MET A 194 8.43 -6.40 21.47
N LEU A 195 9.60 -5.90 21.89
CA LEU A 195 10.05 -5.99 23.27
C LEU A 195 9.15 -5.18 24.21
N GLN A 196 8.78 -3.96 23.84
CA GLN A 196 7.91 -3.08 24.64
C GLN A 196 6.50 -3.67 24.81
N SER A 197 5.99 -4.34 23.77
CA SER A 197 4.71 -5.06 23.81
C SER A 197 4.79 -6.45 24.46
N SER A 198 5.97 -6.90 24.89
CA SER A 198 6.12 -8.22 25.51
C SER A 198 5.42 -8.30 26.88
N SER A 199 4.90 -9.48 27.19
CA SER A 199 4.23 -9.76 28.47
C SER A 199 5.10 -9.42 29.68
N LEU A 200 6.42 -9.68 29.61
CA LEU A 200 7.35 -9.33 30.68
C LEU A 200 7.43 -7.82 30.91
N ILE A 201 7.57 -7.02 29.84
CA ILE A 201 7.62 -5.56 29.98
C ILE A 201 6.28 -5.03 30.49
N GLN A 202 5.16 -5.51 29.97
CA GLN A 202 3.83 -5.13 30.45
C GLN A 202 3.61 -5.49 31.93
N LEU A 203 4.14 -6.63 32.39
CA LEU A 203 4.09 -7.01 33.79
C LEU A 203 4.92 -6.06 34.68
N PHE A 204 6.11 -5.67 34.25
CA PHE A 204 6.89 -4.66 34.96
C PHE A 204 6.19 -3.29 35.00
N CYS A 205 5.49 -2.90 33.92
CA CYS A 205 4.64 -1.70 33.90
C CYS A 205 3.53 -1.82 34.97
N ASN A 206 2.82 -2.94 35.00
CA ASN A 206 1.74 -3.21 35.95
C ASN A 206 2.23 -3.24 37.41
N ILE A 207 3.39 -3.82 37.68
CA ILE A 207 3.98 -3.82 39.03
C ILE A 207 4.39 -2.39 39.42
N SER A 208 4.95 -1.61 38.49
CA SER A 208 5.35 -0.21 38.76
C SER A 208 4.16 0.69 39.11
N THR A 209 2.97 0.41 38.57
CA THR A 209 1.75 1.18 38.88
C THR A 209 1.08 0.71 40.18
N ARG A 210 1.19 -0.58 40.53
CA ARG A 210 0.55 -1.17 41.72
C ARG A 210 1.40 -1.09 42.98
N ILE A 211 2.72 -1.27 42.85
CA ILE A 211 3.64 -1.46 43.96
C ILE A 211 4.82 -0.50 43.76
N ASN A 212 4.61 0.76 44.12
CA ASN A 212 5.64 1.78 44.15
C ASN A 212 5.78 2.39 45.55
N ARG A 213 6.96 2.94 45.82
CA ARG A 213 7.19 3.83 46.96
C ARG A 213 6.44 5.15 46.72
N ALA A 214 6.31 5.97 47.78
CA ALA A 214 5.70 7.30 47.68
C ALA A 214 6.36 8.24 46.66
N ASP A 215 7.62 7.98 46.31
CA ASP A 215 8.41 8.72 45.30
C ASP A 215 8.26 8.15 43.86
N GLY A 216 7.38 7.15 43.68
CA GLY A 216 7.09 6.51 42.40
C GLY A 216 8.08 5.40 42.00
N TRP A 217 9.10 5.09 42.81
CA TRP A 217 10.09 4.07 42.50
C TRP A 217 9.72 2.68 43.02
N THR A 218 9.95 1.65 42.21
CA THR A 218 9.72 0.24 42.55
C THR A 218 11.03 -0.52 42.68
N CYS A 219 11.17 -1.34 43.73
CA CYS A 219 12.37 -2.16 43.93
C CYS A 219 12.43 -3.30 42.91
N LEU A 220 13.48 -3.32 42.07
CA LEU A 220 13.64 -4.33 41.01
C LEU A 220 13.74 -5.75 41.55
N ALA A 221 14.38 -5.94 42.71
CA ALA A 221 14.51 -7.26 43.32
C ALA A 221 13.16 -7.82 43.80
N HIS A 222 12.26 -6.95 44.26
CA HIS A 222 10.91 -7.37 44.66
C HIS A 222 10.03 -7.64 43.43
N ALA A 223 10.01 -6.72 42.47
CA ALA A 223 9.30 -6.92 41.21
C ALA A 223 9.77 -8.19 40.49
N GLY A 224 11.08 -8.45 40.45
CA GLY A 224 11.65 -9.63 39.83
C GLY A 224 11.18 -10.95 40.44
N LYS A 225 10.87 -10.98 41.75
CA LYS A 225 10.25 -12.16 42.41
C LYS A 225 8.81 -12.36 41.93
N LEU A 226 8.01 -11.28 41.92
CA LEU A 226 6.63 -11.32 41.43
C LEU A 226 6.58 -11.78 39.96
N VAL A 227 7.48 -11.28 39.12
CA VAL A 227 7.58 -11.71 37.72
C VAL A 227 7.93 -13.21 37.59
N HIS A 228 8.79 -13.75 38.47
CA HIS A 228 9.08 -15.20 38.46
C HIS A 228 7.88 -16.04 38.91
N GLU A 229 7.07 -15.53 39.83
CA GLU A 229 5.88 -16.21 40.34
C GLU A 229 4.74 -16.19 39.32
N GLU A 230 4.52 -15.03 38.66
CA GLU A 230 3.42 -14.85 37.71
C GLU A 230 3.71 -15.40 36.30
N ALA A 231 4.97 -15.41 35.86
CA ALA A 231 5.33 -15.79 34.49
C ALA A 231 6.63 -16.62 34.39
N PRO A 232 6.76 -17.75 35.12
CA PRO A 232 7.99 -18.53 35.18
C PRO A 232 8.48 -19.02 33.81
N ASP A 233 7.56 -19.42 32.93
CA ASP A 233 7.89 -19.90 31.59
C ASP A 233 8.49 -18.79 30.70
N GLU A 234 7.92 -17.59 30.72
CA GLU A 234 8.45 -16.46 29.95
C GLU A 234 9.83 -16.02 30.46
N VAL A 235 10.03 -16.06 31.78
CA VAL A 235 11.33 -15.78 32.40
C VAL A 235 12.38 -16.81 31.97
N SER A 236 12.04 -18.10 31.98
CA SER A 236 12.95 -19.17 31.56
C SER A 236 13.42 -19.02 30.10
N LYS A 237 12.53 -18.49 29.24
CA LYS A 237 12.79 -18.25 27.81
C LYS A 237 13.40 -16.88 27.52
N MET A 238 13.53 -15.99 28.51
CA MET A 238 13.93 -14.60 28.33
C MET A 238 15.25 -14.44 27.56
N LYS A 239 16.26 -15.26 27.87
CA LYS A 239 17.56 -15.21 27.18
C LYS A 239 17.46 -15.67 25.74
N ALA A 240 16.68 -16.72 25.46
CA ALA A 240 16.51 -17.25 24.11
C ALA A 240 15.63 -16.33 23.24
N LYS A 241 14.58 -15.74 23.82
CA LYS A 241 13.58 -14.92 23.13
C LYS A 241 14.02 -13.47 22.93
N TYR A 242 14.71 -12.89 23.91
CA TYR A 242 15.10 -11.46 23.89
C TYR A 242 16.61 -11.24 23.92
N GLY A 243 17.44 -12.28 24.12
CA GLY A 243 18.90 -12.15 24.20
C GLY A 243 19.42 -11.65 25.56
N TYR A 244 18.54 -11.36 26.52
CA TYR A 244 18.92 -10.80 27.83
C TYR A 244 18.71 -11.80 28.96
N GLY A 245 19.73 -11.96 29.82
CA GLY A 245 19.68 -12.86 30.99
C GLY A 245 19.37 -12.17 32.32
N SER A 246 19.08 -10.87 32.34
CA SER A 246 18.73 -10.16 33.58
C SER A 246 17.62 -9.14 33.33
N PHE A 247 16.69 -9.00 34.28
CA PHE A 247 15.64 -7.98 34.21
C PHE A 247 16.20 -6.56 34.14
N LYS A 248 17.29 -6.23 34.84
CA LYS A 248 17.92 -4.90 34.75
C LYS A 248 18.24 -4.53 33.29
N LYS A 249 18.94 -5.42 32.58
CA LYS A 249 19.26 -5.23 31.16
C LYS A 249 17.99 -5.14 30.30
N LEU A 250 17.00 -6.00 30.55
CA LEU A 250 15.72 -6.00 29.84
C LEU A 250 14.96 -4.67 29.98
N LEU A 251 14.92 -4.08 31.18
CA LEU A 251 14.26 -2.80 31.42
C LEU A 251 15.02 -1.62 30.82
N VAL A 252 16.36 -1.68 30.78
CA VAL A 252 17.18 -0.65 30.12
C VAL A 252 16.95 -0.66 28.62
N VAL A 253 17.00 -1.83 27.99
CA VAL A 253 16.89 -1.93 26.53
C VAL A 253 15.45 -1.73 26.02
N SER A 254 14.43 -1.91 26.86
CA SER A 254 13.04 -1.61 26.48
C SER A 254 12.76 -0.11 26.38
N LYS A 255 13.60 0.74 26.97
CA LYS A 255 13.44 2.21 27.01
C LYS A 255 12.13 2.71 27.65
N CYS A 256 11.33 1.84 28.29
CA CYS A 256 10.09 2.21 28.98
C CYS A 256 10.32 2.74 30.40
N PHE A 257 11.52 2.52 30.97
CA PHE A 257 11.77 2.75 32.39
C PHE A 257 12.98 3.66 32.63
N GLU A 258 12.93 4.38 33.73
CA GLU A 258 14.10 4.96 34.37
C GLU A 258 14.61 3.97 35.42
N LEU A 259 15.93 3.90 35.60
CA LEU A 259 16.57 3.06 36.60
C LEU A 259 17.44 3.91 37.51
N PHE A 260 17.41 3.58 38.79
CA PHE A 260 18.19 4.23 39.84
C PHE A 260 18.85 3.16 40.72
N GLU A 261 20.06 3.42 41.21
CA GLU A 261 20.73 2.55 42.17
C GLU A 261 20.96 3.29 43.48
N ASP A 262 20.44 2.72 44.56
CA ASP A 262 20.63 3.25 45.91
C ASP A 262 21.68 2.45 46.65
N SER A 263 22.55 3.13 47.39
CA SER A 263 23.60 2.48 48.18
C SER A 263 23.01 1.98 49.50
N MET A 264 23.13 0.68 49.76
CA MET A 264 22.68 0.08 51.01
C MET A 264 23.74 0.28 52.12
N PRO A 265 23.33 0.47 53.38
CA PRO A 265 24.25 0.60 54.52
C PRO A 265 25.21 -0.59 54.72
N SER A 266 24.87 -1.76 54.16
CA SER A 266 25.67 -2.98 54.18
C SER A 266 26.73 -3.08 53.08
N GLY A 267 26.93 -2.05 52.26
CA GLY A 267 27.97 -2.00 51.22
C GLY A 267 27.58 -2.59 49.86
N GLY A 268 26.28 -2.78 49.59
CA GLY A 268 25.76 -3.22 48.28
C GLY A 268 24.83 -2.19 47.63
N PHE A 269 24.45 -2.40 46.37
CA PHE A 269 23.50 -1.52 45.66
C PHE A 269 22.13 -2.18 45.53
N ARG A 270 21.06 -1.38 45.60
CA ARG A 270 19.70 -1.82 45.28
C ARG A 270 19.18 -1.04 44.08
N THR A 271 18.80 -1.77 43.03
CA THR A 271 18.24 -1.17 41.82
C THR A 271 16.74 -0.93 41.99
N PHE A 272 16.31 0.27 41.63
CA PHE A 272 14.92 0.69 41.53
C PHE A 272 14.60 1.07 40.08
N TYR A 273 13.33 0.98 39.71
CA TYR A 273 12.83 1.39 38.42
C TYR A 273 11.50 2.12 38.53
N ARG A 274 11.17 2.97 37.56
CA ARG A 274 9.85 3.59 37.39
C ARG A 274 9.54 3.77 35.91
N LEU A 275 8.26 3.86 35.56
CA LEU A 275 7.84 4.21 34.20
C LEU A 275 8.32 5.62 33.84
N ARG A 276 8.73 5.79 32.59
CA ARG A 276 9.01 7.10 31.99
C ARG A 276 7.73 7.85 31.67
#